data_AF-N9TAS3-F1
#
_entry.id   AF-N9TAS3-F1
#
_cell.length_a   1.000
_cell.length_b   1.000
_cell.length_c   1.000
_cell.angle_alpha   90.00
_cell.angle_beta   90.00
_cell.angle_gamma   90.00
#
_symmetry.space_group_name_H-M   'P 1'
#
loop_
_entity.id
_entity.type
_entity.pdbx_description
1 polymer ?
#
loop_
_entity_poly.entity_id
_entity_poly.type
_entity_poly.pdbx_seq_one_letter_code
_entity_poly.pdbx_strand_id
1 'polypeptide(L)'
;MAQQLLDDLKICLNQDINDKNVISDIRNIIKLLVKQTRQAYSQKDFYLIDDITKTVIQTISIMKERIILVIGYIVGIFYHARNYKEVIDCVSSYFNKIDYNLFINERDRGIFGYYYGLLSVKIGNYKGAAEALEKAYLVANDKFKKQILMYLVPLKLRCGMYLPMEEMKKYGNKILIDLSNAVNRGDVSLYEKVINKYDLEFVQIGILELVETLRLIVYRNLLEIIFTTKKTTKLHLQVIIDTLISLGVTEISLVDIANILTNMALNGILIGAVYIGMKAIAASPTNPLRFYQY
;
A
#
# COMPACT_ATOMS: atom_id res chain seq x y z
N MET A 1 -27.04 -12.08 12.86
CA MET A 1 -26.38 -10.90 13.45
C MET A 1 -26.20 -9.78 12.43
N ALA A 2 -25.55 -10.03 11.29
CA ALA A 2 -25.39 -9.00 10.25
C ALA A 2 -26.72 -8.51 9.66
N GLN A 3 -27.68 -9.42 9.40
CA GLN A 3 -29.01 -9.03 8.91
C GLN A 3 -29.74 -8.06 9.85
N GLN A 4 -29.73 -8.35 11.15
CA GLN A 4 -30.29 -7.46 12.17
C GLN A 4 -29.68 -6.06 12.10
N LEU A 5 -28.34 -5.97 11.97
CA LEU A 5 -27.66 -4.68 11.83
C LEU A 5 -28.10 -3.92 10.58
N LEU A 6 -28.38 -4.61 9.47
CA LEU A 6 -28.89 -3.98 8.25
C LEU A 6 -30.30 -3.46 8.45
N ASP A 7 -31.15 -4.20 9.15
CA ASP A 7 -32.53 -3.79 9.44
C ASP A 7 -32.56 -2.61 10.41
N ASP A 8 -31.73 -2.65 11.47
CA ASP A 8 -31.55 -1.54 12.41
C ASP A 8 -31.04 -0.28 11.69
N LEU A 9 -30.08 -0.43 10.76
CA LEU A 9 -29.57 0.69 9.96
C LEU A 9 -30.67 1.33 9.13
N LYS A 10 -31.51 0.53 8.46
CA LYS A 10 -32.65 1.03 7.68
C LYS A 10 -33.65 1.77 8.55
N ILE A 11 -33.91 1.30 9.78
CA ILE A 11 -34.77 1.98 10.74
C ILE A 11 -34.19 3.35 11.10
N CYS A 12 -32.90 3.42 11.46
CA CYS A 12 -32.25 4.69 11.78
C CYS A 12 -32.26 5.68 10.60
N LEU A 13 -32.08 5.19 9.37
CA LEU A 13 -32.07 6.03 8.16
C LEU A 13 -33.44 6.64 7.82
N ASN A 14 -34.53 6.10 8.36
CA ASN A 14 -35.87 6.66 8.22
C ASN A 14 -36.22 7.69 9.33
N GLN A 15 -35.31 7.93 10.28
CA GLN A 15 -35.47 8.91 11.35
C GLN A 15 -34.77 10.24 10.99
N ASP A 16 -34.82 11.23 11.90
CA ASP A 16 -34.10 12.48 11.70
C ASP A 16 -32.58 12.27 11.80
N ILE A 17 -31.91 12.29 10.64
CA ILE A 17 -30.46 12.14 10.51
C ILE A 17 -29.66 13.35 11.03
N ASN A 18 -30.32 14.38 11.59
CA ASN A 18 -29.68 15.44 12.36
C ASN A 18 -29.71 15.20 13.87
N ASP A 19 -30.51 14.24 14.33
CA ASP A 19 -30.52 13.85 15.75
C ASP A 19 -29.19 13.19 16.12
N LYS A 20 -28.60 13.65 17.24
CA LYS A 20 -27.28 13.20 17.69
C LYS A 20 -27.26 11.70 18.05
N ASN A 21 -28.35 11.18 18.61
CA ASN A 21 -28.47 9.78 18.98
C ASN A 21 -28.59 8.91 17.72
N VAL A 22 -29.43 9.33 16.76
CA VAL A 22 -29.58 8.65 15.47
C VAL A 22 -28.24 8.57 14.74
N ILE A 23 -27.48 9.66 14.67
CA ILE A 23 -26.14 9.67 14.06
C ILE A 23 -25.19 8.71 14.79
N SER A 24 -25.22 8.69 16.13
CA SER A 24 -24.40 7.80 16.95
C SER A 24 -24.73 6.33 16.67
N ASP A 25 -26.01 5.99 16.56
CA ASP A 25 -26.47 4.64 16.28
C ASP A 25 -26.07 4.19 14.87
N ILE A 26 -26.31 5.02 13.85
CA ILE A 26 -25.88 4.75 12.48
C ILE A 26 -24.37 4.47 12.44
N ARG A 27 -23.58 5.32 13.08
CA ARG A 27 -22.13 5.19 13.13
C ARG A 27 -21.70 3.88 13.80
N ASN A 28 -22.31 3.52 14.92
CA ASN A 28 -22.01 2.27 15.63
C ASN A 28 -22.37 1.05 14.78
N ILE A 29 -23.51 1.09 14.09
CA ILE A 29 -23.96 0.02 13.20
C ILE A 29 -22.99 -0.14 12.03
N ILE A 30 -22.65 0.94 11.32
CA ILE A 30 -21.70 0.89 10.19
C ILE A 30 -20.33 0.37 10.65
N LYS A 31 -19.86 0.79 11.82
CA LYS A 31 -18.62 0.27 12.42
C LYS A 31 -18.68 -1.24 12.65
N LEU A 32 -19.81 -1.77 13.13
CA LEU A 32 -20.00 -3.22 13.30
C LEU A 32 -20.09 -3.93 11.94
N LEU A 33 -20.73 -3.32 10.95
CA LEU A 33 -20.82 -3.84 9.59
C LEU A 33 -19.44 -4.04 8.96
N VAL A 34 -18.45 -3.16 9.20
CA VAL A 34 -17.06 -3.38 8.75
C VAL A 34 -16.53 -4.76 9.16
N LYS A 35 -16.76 -5.16 10.42
CA LYS A 35 -16.33 -6.46 10.94
C LYS A 35 -17.12 -7.59 10.27
N GLN A 36 -18.42 -7.42 10.10
CA GLN A 36 -19.29 -8.41 9.45
C GLN A 36 -18.90 -8.62 7.99
N THR A 37 -18.62 -7.56 7.23
CA THR A 37 -18.17 -7.65 5.82
C THR A 37 -16.87 -8.44 5.71
N ARG A 38 -15.90 -8.18 6.60
CA ARG A 38 -14.65 -8.95 6.64
C ARG A 38 -14.89 -10.44 6.91
N GLN A 39 -15.79 -10.76 7.84
CA GLN A 39 -16.13 -12.13 8.18
C GLN A 39 -16.85 -12.83 7.03
N ALA A 40 -17.86 -12.17 6.44
CA ALA A 40 -18.61 -12.66 5.28
C ALA A 40 -17.69 -12.96 4.10
N TYR A 41 -16.74 -12.06 3.80
CA TYR A 41 -15.75 -12.30 2.74
C TYR A 41 -14.88 -13.52 3.03
N SER A 42 -14.44 -13.70 4.27
CA SER A 42 -13.65 -14.87 4.67
C SER A 42 -14.44 -16.18 4.55
N GLN A 43 -15.75 -16.12 4.76
CA GLN A 43 -16.69 -17.23 4.65
C GLN A 43 -17.24 -17.42 3.22
N LYS A 44 -16.86 -16.56 2.27
CA LYS A 44 -17.38 -16.53 0.89
C LYS A 44 -18.90 -16.33 0.80
N ASP A 45 -19.47 -15.62 1.76
CA ASP A 45 -20.89 -15.25 1.76
C ASP A 45 -21.11 -13.99 0.90
N PHE A 46 -21.17 -14.19 -0.42
CA PHE A 46 -21.29 -13.08 -1.38
C PHE A 46 -22.67 -12.42 -1.36
N TYR A 47 -23.73 -13.14 -0.96
CA TYR A 47 -25.07 -12.57 -0.82
C TYR A 47 -25.10 -11.52 0.30
N LEU A 48 -24.55 -11.86 1.48
CA LEU A 48 -24.48 -10.90 2.57
C LEU A 48 -23.60 -9.68 2.24
N ILE A 49 -22.52 -9.88 1.48
CA ILE A 49 -21.66 -8.77 1.04
C ILE A 49 -22.42 -7.83 0.11
N ASP A 50 -23.19 -8.38 -0.83
CA ASP A 50 -24.03 -7.59 -1.74
C ASP A 50 -25.11 -6.81 -0.99
N ASP A 51 -25.79 -7.45 -0.02
CA ASP A 51 -26.80 -6.79 0.83
C ASP A 51 -26.21 -5.66 1.67
N ILE A 52 -25.04 -5.89 2.29
CA ILE A 52 -24.32 -4.83 3.02
C ILE A 52 -23.96 -3.69 2.06
N THR A 53 -23.43 -4.01 0.88
CA THR A 53 -22.97 -3.01 -0.10
C THR A 53 -24.13 -2.13 -0.57
N LYS A 54 -25.27 -2.73 -0.95
CA LYS A 54 -26.49 -2.02 -1.34
C LYS A 54 -27.00 -1.09 -0.22
N THR A 55 -27.03 -1.59 1.02
CA THR A 55 -27.48 -0.80 2.17
C THR A 55 -26.53 0.38 2.45
N VAL A 56 -25.22 0.19 2.27
CA VAL A 56 -24.23 1.26 2.42
C VAL A 56 -24.35 2.31 1.30
N ILE A 57 -24.64 1.90 0.06
CA ILE A 57 -24.90 2.85 -1.04
C ILE A 57 -26.14 3.71 -0.72
N GLN A 58 -27.21 3.11 -0.22
CA GLN A 58 -28.39 3.86 0.24
C GLN A 58 -28.04 4.82 1.38
N THR A 59 -27.23 4.37 2.34
CA THR A 59 -26.74 5.21 3.45
C THR A 59 -25.98 6.43 2.95
N ILE A 60 -25.11 6.26 1.95
CA ILE A 60 -24.37 7.36 1.31
C ILE A 60 -25.34 8.40 0.72
N SER A 61 -26.38 7.93 0.04
CA SER A 61 -27.37 8.82 -0.58
C SER A 61 -28.17 9.62 0.45
N ILE A 62 -28.60 8.99 1.54
CA ILE A 62 -29.41 9.63 2.59
C ILE A 62 -28.55 10.56 3.45
N MET A 63 -27.34 10.15 3.84
CA MET A 63 -26.46 10.91 4.71
C MET A 63 -25.51 11.85 3.95
N LYS A 64 -25.84 12.29 2.73
CA LYS A 64 -24.94 13.07 1.85
C LYS A 64 -24.24 14.23 2.57
N GLU A 65 -24.98 15.03 3.34
CA GLU A 65 -24.45 16.21 4.07
C GLU A 65 -23.75 15.87 5.40
N ARG A 66 -23.77 14.60 5.82
CA ARG A 66 -23.21 14.11 7.08
C ARG A 66 -22.23 12.96 6.87
N ILE A 67 -21.93 12.62 5.62
CA ILE A 67 -21.20 11.41 5.25
C ILE A 67 -19.82 11.35 5.90
N ILE A 68 -19.19 12.50 6.12
CA ILE A 68 -17.89 12.65 6.77
C ILE A 68 -17.83 11.96 8.15
N LEU A 69 -18.97 11.85 8.84
CA LEU A 69 -19.08 11.22 10.16
C LEU A 69 -18.93 9.69 10.12
N VAL A 70 -19.14 9.08 8.96
CA VAL A 70 -19.17 7.62 8.77
C VAL A 70 -18.30 7.13 7.61
N ILE A 71 -17.79 8.04 6.77
CA ILE A 71 -17.10 7.71 5.52
C ILE A 71 -15.91 6.77 5.72
N GLY A 72 -15.13 6.94 6.80
CA GLY A 72 -14.00 6.06 7.07
C GLY A 72 -14.41 4.59 7.24
N TYR A 73 -15.55 4.34 7.90
CA TYR A 73 -16.08 2.99 8.05
C TYR A 73 -16.68 2.47 6.75
N ILE A 74 -17.36 3.34 5.99
CA ILE A 74 -17.88 3.01 4.65
C ILE A 74 -16.74 2.57 3.72
N VAL A 75 -15.64 3.31 3.68
CA VAL A 75 -14.44 2.93 2.91
C VAL A 75 -13.91 1.58 3.39
N GLY A 76 -13.92 1.31 4.70
CA GLY A 76 -13.55 0.02 5.25
C GLY A 76 -14.46 -1.14 4.82
N ILE A 77 -15.77 -0.93 4.74
CA ILE A 77 -16.73 -1.92 4.22
C ILE A 77 -16.39 -2.25 2.77
N PHE A 78 -16.28 -1.23 1.90
CA PHE A 78 -15.96 -1.46 0.50
C PHE A 78 -14.60 -2.12 0.28
N TYR A 79 -13.60 -1.76 1.08
CA TYR A 79 -12.29 -2.42 1.05
C TYR A 79 -12.41 -3.92 1.33
N HIS A 80 -13.18 -4.31 2.36
CA HIS A 80 -13.41 -5.72 2.69
C HIS A 80 -14.30 -6.44 1.68
N ALA A 81 -15.26 -5.73 1.07
CA ALA A 81 -16.11 -6.24 -0.01
C ALA A 81 -15.35 -6.42 -1.34
N ARG A 82 -14.11 -5.91 -1.45
CA ARG A 82 -13.32 -5.83 -2.70
C ARG A 82 -13.98 -4.98 -3.79
N ASN A 83 -14.85 -4.06 -3.40
CA ASN A 83 -15.56 -3.21 -4.34
C ASN A 83 -14.87 -1.85 -4.47
N TYR A 84 -13.72 -1.87 -5.14
CA TYR A 84 -12.80 -0.72 -5.15
C TYR A 84 -13.27 0.43 -6.04
N LYS A 85 -14.10 0.17 -7.06
CA LYS A 85 -14.57 1.20 -7.97
C LYS A 85 -15.57 2.13 -7.29
N GLU A 86 -16.56 1.54 -6.64
CA GLU A 86 -17.66 2.23 -5.96
C GLU A 86 -17.15 3.14 -4.84
N VAL A 87 -16.10 2.70 -4.16
CA VAL A 87 -15.50 3.53 -3.10
C VAL A 87 -14.68 4.69 -3.68
N ILE A 88 -14.03 4.53 -4.84
CA ILE A 88 -13.36 5.65 -5.52
C ILE A 88 -14.40 6.67 -5.98
N ASP A 89 -15.48 6.20 -6.59
CA ASP A 89 -16.59 7.05 -7.02
C ASP A 89 -17.20 7.78 -5.81
N CYS A 90 -17.43 7.06 -4.71
CA CYS A 90 -17.88 7.64 -3.46
C CYS A 90 -16.90 8.72 -2.95
N VAL A 91 -15.62 8.40 -2.75
CA VAL A 91 -14.63 9.34 -2.22
C VAL A 91 -14.50 10.56 -3.15
N SER A 92 -14.40 10.37 -4.46
CA SER A 92 -14.28 11.46 -5.43
C SER A 92 -15.49 12.41 -5.42
N SER A 93 -16.71 11.88 -5.20
CA SER A 93 -17.93 12.68 -5.15
C SER A 93 -18.03 13.60 -3.93
N TYR A 94 -17.33 13.29 -2.85
CA TYR A 94 -17.33 14.05 -1.60
C TYR A 94 -16.05 14.84 -1.35
N PHE A 95 -14.94 14.42 -1.95
CA PHE A 95 -13.63 15.02 -1.76
C PHE A 95 -13.02 15.36 -3.12
N ASN A 96 -13.19 16.62 -3.55
CA ASN A 96 -12.46 17.18 -4.71
C ASN A 96 -10.94 16.97 -4.55
N LYS A 97 -10.47 17.12 -3.31
CA LYS A 97 -9.19 16.65 -2.78
C LYS A 97 -9.46 16.18 -1.36
N ILE A 98 -8.66 15.24 -0.89
CA ILE A 98 -8.84 14.67 0.44
C ILE A 98 -8.41 15.69 1.49
N ASP A 99 -9.38 16.40 2.06
CA ASP A 99 -9.18 17.33 3.16
C ASP A 99 -9.45 16.64 4.50
N TYR A 100 -8.38 16.31 5.21
CA TYR A 100 -8.43 15.66 6.51
C TYR A 100 -8.92 16.59 7.63
N ASN A 101 -8.98 17.92 7.39
CA ASN A 101 -9.46 18.89 8.36
C ASN A 101 -10.98 18.85 8.52
N LEU A 102 -11.71 18.26 7.56
CA LEU A 102 -13.15 18.05 7.64
C LEU A 102 -13.55 17.07 8.77
N PHE A 103 -12.62 16.23 9.23
CA PHE A 103 -12.83 15.36 10.37
C PHE A 103 -12.63 16.13 11.67
N ILE A 104 -13.71 16.27 12.43
CA ILE A 104 -13.72 16.88 13.77
C ILE A 104 -12.97 15.99 14.78
N ASN A 105 -13.12 14.67 14.67
CA ASN A 105 -12.52 13.71 15.60
C ASN A 105 -11.28 13.04 14.97
N GLU A 106 -10.16 13.06 15.69
CA GLU A 106 -8.90 12.43 15.28
C GLU A 106 -9.03 10.93 15.03
N ARG A 107 -9.88 10.22 15.78
CA ARG A 107 -10.15 8.80 15.57
C ARG A 107 -10.74 8.54 14.19
N ASP A 108 -11.66 9.38 13.74
CA ASP A 108 -12.30 9.21 12.43
C ASP A 108 -11.36 9.56 11.31
N ARG A 109 -10.57 10.62 11.50
CA ARG A 109 -9.47 10.97 10.63
C ARG A 109 -8.51 9.79 10.45
N GLY A 110 -8.14 9.13 11.55
CA GLY A 110 -7.27 7.97 11.56
C GLY A 110 -7.88 6.76 10.85
N ILE A 111 -9.15 6.46 11.10
CA ILE A 111 -9.86 5.33 10.47
C ILE A 111 -10.00 5.55 8.95
N PHE A 112 -10.38 6.75 8.55
CA PHE A 112 -10.46 7.11 7.14
C PHE A 112 -9.09 7.03 6.46
N GLY A 113 -8.05 7.65 7.04
CA GLY A 113 -6.69 7.58 6.48
C GLY A 113 -6.16 6.15 6.35
N TYR A 114 -6.47 5.30 7.33
CA TYR A 114 -6.11 3.88 7.28
C TYR A 114 -6.79 3.16 6.12
N TYR A 115 -8.13 3.16 6.05
CA TYR A 115 -8.83 2.40 5.01
C TYR A 115 -8.63 2.99 3.61
N TYR A 116 -8.58 4.31 3.48
CA TYR A 116 -8.27 4.96 2.21
C TYR A 116 -6.85 4.65 1.75
N GLY A 117 -5.89 4.59 2.69
CA GLY A 117 -4.52 4.18 2.41
C GLY A 117 -4.43 2.74 1.90
N LEU A 118 -5.10 1.80 2.58
CA LEU A 118 -5.18 0.39 2.17
C LEU A 118 -5.78 0.21 0.77
N LEU A 119 -6.88 0.91 0.50
CA LEU A 119 -7.49 0.95 -0.83
C LEU A 119 -6.51 1.51 -1.87
N SER A 120 -5.84 2.62 -1.55
CA SER A 120 -4.91 3.29 -2.46
C SER A 120 -3.74 2.37 -2.84
N VAL A 121 -3.25 1.54 -1.89
CA VAL A 121 -2.28 0.48 -2.20
C VAL A 121 -2.86 -0.51 -3.22
N LYS A 122 -4.11 -0.96 -3.04
CA LYS A 122 -4.75 -1.94 -3.93
C LYS A 122 -4.96 -1.47 -5.35
N ILE A 123 -5.13 -0.17 -5.57
CA ILE A 123 -5.31 0.41 -6.90
C ILE A 123 -4.02 0.99 -7.49
N GLY A 124 -2.88 0.77 -6.83
CA GLY A 124 -1.57 1.26 -7.27
C GLY A 124 -1.33 2.77 -7.07
N ASN A 125 -2.20 3.48 -6.36
CA ASN A 125 -1.98 4.89 -5.97
C ASN A 125 -1.06 4.97 -4.75
N TYR A 126 0.22 4.69 -4.95
CA TYR A 126 1.20 4.59 -3.88
C TYR A 126 1.50 5.93 -3.18
N LYS A 127 1.48 7.04 -3.91
CA LYS A 127 1.61 8.38 -3.33
C LYS A 127 0.46 8.68 -2.37
N GLY A 128 -0.78 8.56 -2.85
CA GLY A 128 -1.96 8.80 -2.03
C GLY A 128 -2.05 7.84 -0.84
N ALA A 129 -1.60 6.59 -1.03
CA ALA A 129 -1.50 5.62 0.06
C ALA A 129 -0.53 6.08 1.16
N ALA A 130 0.68 6.52 0.79
CA ALA A 130 1.69 6.95 1.75
C ALA A 130 1.19 8.15 2.57
N GLU A 131 0.68 9.19 1.90
CA GLU A 131 0.15 10.39 2.55
C GLU A 131 -1.00 10.08 3.52
N ALA A 132 -1.92 9.18 3.13
CA ALA A 132 -3.06 8.79 3.95
C ALA A 132 -2.63 7.97 5.18
N LEU A 133 -1.73 7.01 4.99
CA LEU A 133 -1.22 6.16 6.06
C LEU A 133 -0.35 6.93 7.06
N GLU A 134 0.42 7.93 6.62
CA GLU A 134 1.17 8.81 7.50
C GLU A 134 0.23 9.62 8.41
N LYS A 135 -0.82 10.21 7.84
CA LYS A 135 -1.83 10.93 8.64
C LYS A 135 -2.54 10.01 9.62
N ALA A 136 -2.86 8.78 9.22
CA ALA A 136 -3.44 7.77 10.11
C ALA A 136 -2.48 7.36 11.24
N TYR A 137 -1.18 7.24 10.94
CA TYR A 137 -0.16 6.84 11.91
C TYR A 137 -0.05 7.82 13.08
N LEU A 138 -0.16 9.13 12.82
CA LEU A 138 0.00 10.18 13.83
C LEU A 138 -1.03 10.08 14.97
N VAL A 139 -2.27 9.68 14.65
CA VAL A 139 -3.39 9.61 15.59
C VAL A 139 -3.71 8.19 16.06
N ALA A 140 -2.96 7.19 15.57
CA ALA A 140 -3.19 5.78 15.89
C ALA A 140 -2.62 5.37 17.25
N ASN A 141 -3.30 4.44 17.93
CA ASN A 141 -2.73 3.71 19.06
C ASN A 141 -1.68 2.69 18.58
N ASP A 142 -0.89 2.12 19.50
CA ASP A 142 0.23 1.23 19.17
C ASP A 142 -0.18 0.00 18.35
N LYS A 143 -1.35 -0.58 18.64
CA LYS A 143 -1.88 -1.72 17.90
C LYS A 143 -2.15 -1.36 16.43
N PHE A 144 -2.73 -0.20 16.17
CA PHE A 144 -3.00 0.29 14.82
C PHE A 144 -1.73 0.76 14.12
N LYS A 145 -0.80 1.41 14.84
CA LYS A 145 0.51 1.81 14.30
C LYS A 145 1.26 0.61 13.74
N LYS A 146 1.27 -0.53 14.46
CA LYS A 146 1.85 -1.78 13.96
C LYS A 146 1.27 -2.20 12.60
N GLN A 147 -0.05 -2.11 12.43
CA GLN A 147 -0.73 -2.47 11.18
C GLN A 147 -0.41 -1.47 10.06
N ILE A 148 -0.44 -0.18 10.35
CA ILE A 148 -0.11 0.89 9.39
C ILE A 148 1.32 0.72 8.87
N LEU A 149 2.27 0.40 9.74
CA LEU A 149 3.68 0.21 9.35
C LEU A 149 3.88 -0.93 8.34
N MET A 150 3.03 -1.96 8.34
CA MET A 150 3.10 -3.04 7.34
C MET A 150 2.92 -2.53 5.91
N TYR A 151 2.17 -1.45 5.72
CA TYR A 151 1.95 -0.81 4.41
C TYR A 151 2.90 0.37 4.20
N LEU A 152 3.09 1.19 5.24
CA LEU A 152 3.85 2.43 5.14
C LEU A 152 5.35 2.19 4.94
N VAL A 153 5.93 1.15 5.56
CA VAL A 153 7.37 0.86 5.38
C VAL A 153 7.69 0.49 3.93
N PRO A 154 7.01 -0.48 3.28
CA PRO A 154 7.23 -0.75 1.86
C PRO A 154 7.05 0.48 0.96
N LEU A 155 6.05 1.34 1.23
CA LEU A 155 5.88 2.60 0.50
C LEU A 155 7.11 3.52 0.67
N LYS A 156 7.59 3.71 1.90
CA LYS A 156 8.77 4.55 2.18
C LYS A 156 10.04 4.00 1.52
N LEU A 157 10.24 2.69 1.54
CA LEU A 157 11.38 2.04 0.91
C LEU A 157 11.44 2.32 -0.60
N ARG A 158 10.29 2.45 -1.28
CA ARG A 158 10.23 2.82 -2.70
C ARG A 158 10.87 4.17 -3.00
N CYS A 159 10.78 5.08 -2.04
CA CYS A 159 11.31 6.44 -2.12
C CYS A 159 12.70 6.57 -1.48
N GLY A 160 13.35 5.46 -1.11
CA GLY A 160 14.65 5.48 -0.44
C GLY A 160 14.59 5.98 1.00
N MET A 161 13.39 6.00 1.61
CA MET A 161 13.22 6.36 3.01
C MET A 161 13.18 5.09 3.87
N TYR A 162 14.08 5.03 4.85
CA TYR A 162 14.22 3.88 5.75
C TYR A 162 13.80 4.24 7.16
N LEU A 163 12.97 3.38 7.76
CA LEU A 163 12.59 3.54 9.16
C LEU A 163 13.75 3.08 10.06
N PRO A 164 14.03 3.73 11.19
CA PRO A 164 15.03 3.26 12.14
C PRO A 164 14.73 1.84 12.61
N MET A 165 15.77 1.02 12.78
CA MET A 165 15.63 -0.37 13.19
C MET A 165 14.96 -0.50 14.57
N GLU A 166 15.18 0.45 15.47
CA GLU A 166 14.58 0.52 16.80
C GLU A 166 13.05 0.67 16.72
N GLU A 167 12.56 1.53 15.84
CA GLU A 167 11.11 1.71 15.60
C GLU A 167 10.50 0.43 15.04
N MET A 168 11.18 -0.27 14.13
CA MET A 168 10.67 -1.55 13.61
C MET A 168 10.68 -2.67 14.66
N LYS A 169 11.70 -2.70 15.52
CA LYS A 169 11.80 -3.65 16.65
C LYS A 169 10.72 -3.41 17.68
N LYS A 170 10.38 -2.14 17.99
CA LYS A 170 9.33 -1.75 18.94
C LYS A 170 7.99 -2.43 18.63
N TYR A 171 7.64 -2.60 17.36
CA TYR A 171 6.38 -3.25 16.95
C TYR A 171 6.52 -4.75 16.65
N GLY A 172 7.72 -5.33 16.79
CA GLY A 172 7.99 -6.75 16.60
C GLY A 172 7.87 -7.22 15.14
N ASN A 173 8.15 -6.34 14.17
CA ASN A 173 7.93 -6.62 12.75
C ASN A 173 9.20 -7.17 12.08
N LYS A 174 9.56 -8.44 12.38
CA LYS A 174 10.73 -9.11 11.77
C LYS A 174 10.69 -9.09 10.24
N ILE A 175 9.51 -9.28 9.65
CA ILE A 175 9.26 -9.17 8.21
C ILE A 175 9.70 -7.81 7.63
N LEU A 176 9.44 -6.71 8.33
CA LEU A 176 9.84 -5.37 7.89
C LEU A 176 11.35 -5.17 8.05
N ILE A 177 11.94 -5.69 9.12
CA ILE A 177 13.39 -5.64 9.34
C ILE A 177 14.12 -6.40 8.23
N ASP A 178 13.71 -7.63 7.95
CA ASP A 178 14.30 -8.48 6.90
C ASP A 178 14.16 -7.80 5.53
N LEU A 179 12.97 -7.26 5.21
CA LEU A 179 12.70 -6.52 3.97
C LEU A 179 13.54 -5.25 3.84
N SER A 180 13.55 -4.38 4.86
CA SER A 180 14.32 -3.14 4.85
C SER A 180 15.82 -3.40 4.72
N ASN A 181 16.35 -4.44 5.38
CA ASN A 181 17.75 -4.82 5.28
C ASN A 181 18.13 -5.24 3.86
N ALA A 182 17.31 -6.08 3.22
CA ALA A 182 17.55 -6.54 1.85
C ALA A 182 17.54 -5.37 0.86
N VAL A 183 16.53 -4.50 0.97
CA VAL A 183 16.39 -3.32 0.10
C VAL A 183 17.57 -2.37 0.30
N ASN A 184 17.86 -1.98 1.55
CA ASN A 184 18.92 -1.01 1.86
C ASN A 184 20.30 -1.44 1.35
N ARG A 185 20.59 -2.76 1.40
CA ARG A 185 21.88 -3.31 0.97
C ARG A 185 22.01 -3.50 -0.54
N GLY A 186 20.91 -3.40 -1.30
CA GLY A 186 20.90 -3.83 -2.69
C GLY A 186 21.20 -5.33 -2.86
N ASP A 187 20.92 -6.14 -1.83
CA ASP A 187 21.20 -7.57 -1.82
C ASP A 187 20.03 -8.33 -2.45
N VAL A 188 20.15 -8.61 -3.75
CA VAL A 188 19.11 -9.28 -4.54
C VAL A 188 18.86 -10.70 -4.06
N SER A 189 19.91 -11.46 -3.69
CA SER A 189 19.74 -12.83 -3.18
C SER A 189 19.01 -12.85 -1.85
N LEU A 190 19.37 -11.95 -0.94
CA LEU A 190 18.65 -11.79 0.33
C LEU A 190 17.21 -11.35 0.10
N TYR A 191 16.97 -10.43 -0.83
CA TYR A 191 15.63 -9.96 -1.15
C TYR A 191 14.72 -11.10 -1.61
N GLU A 192 15.15 -11.92 -2.58
CA GLU A 192 14.34 -13.06 -3.04
C GLU A 192 14.10 -14.09 -1.94
N LYS A 193 15.07 -14.31 -1.03
CA LYS A 193 14.86 -15.15 0.16
C LYS A 193 13.79 -14.58 1.09
N VAL A 194 13.74 -13.25 1.26
CA VAL A 194 12.72 -12.58 2.07
C VAL A 194 11.34 -12.69 1.43
N ILE A 195 11.24 -12.51 0.10
CA ILE A 195 9.98 -12.69 -0.63
C ILE A 195 9.47 -14.11 -0.45
N ASN A 196 10.30 -15.12 -0.76
CA ASN A 196 9.92 -16.52 -0.65
C ASN A 196 9.55 -16.93 0.78
N LYS A 197 10.25 -16.39 1.77
CA LYS A 197 9.99 -16.69 3.19
C LYS A 197 8.66 -16.15 3.71
N TYR A 198 8.22 -15.01 3.18
CA TYR A 198 7.06 -14.26 3.70
C TYR A 198 5.93 -14.09 2.68
N ASP A 199 5.95 -14.85 1.58
CA ASP A 199 5.00 -14.72 0.47
C ASP A 199 3.55 -14.80 0.94
N LEU A 200 3.20 -15.84 1.72
CA LEU A 200 1.86 -16.03 2.25
C LEU A 200 1.42 -14.86 3.15
N GLU A 201 2.31 -14.34 3.99
CA GLU A 201 2.03 -13.17 4.82
C GLU A 201 1.81 -11.91 3.98
N PHE A 202 2.60 -11.68 2.93
CA PHE A 202 2.40 -10.55 2.02
C PHE A 202 1.06 -10.65 1.27
N VAL A 203 0.65 -11.86 0.86
CA VAL A 203 -0.67 -12.12 0.26
C VAL A 203 -1.78 -11.83 1.26
N GLN A 204 -1.68 -12.32 2.49
CA GLN A 204 -2.70 -12.14 3.54
C GLN A 204 -2.86 -10.67 3.95
N ILE A 205 -1.75 -9.93 4.06
CA ILE A 205 -1.77 -8.48 4.33
C ILE A 205 -2.28 -7.73 3.08
N GLY A 206 -2.06 -8.30 1.90
CA GLY A 206 -2.47 -7.73 0.63
C GLY A 206 -1.49 -6.70 0.07
N ILE A 207 -0.19 -6.89 0.31
CA ILE A 207 0.88 -6.01 -0.15
C ILE A 207 1.88 -6.68 -1.09
N LEU A 208 1.65 -7.94 -1.50
CA LEU A 208 2.58 -8.66 -2.38
C LEU A 208 2.97 -7.82 -3.60
N GLU A 209 2.00 -7.30 -4.36
CA GLU A 209 2.25 -6.42 -5.51
C GLU A 209 3.09 -5.18 -5.18
N LEU A 210 2.81 -4.53 -4.04
CA LEU A 210 3.59 -3.38 -3.57
C LEU A 210 5.03 -3.80 -3.26
N VAL A 211 5.20 -4.91 -2.56
CA VAL A 211 6.52 -5.43 -2.22
C VAL A 211 7.27 -5.81 -3.49
N GLU A 212 6.66 -6.50 -4.45
CA GLU A 212 7.28 -6.84 -5.75
C GLU A 212 7.88 -5.62 -6.47
N THR A 213 7.27 -4.42 -6.35
CA THR A 213 7.85 -3.19 -6.92
C THR A 213 9.18 -2.76 -6.28
N LEU A 214 9.47 -3.18 -5.04
CA LEU A 214 10.76 -2.92 -4.38
C LEU A 214 11.92 -3.66 -5.03
N ARG A 215 11.67 -4.71 -5.82
CA ARG A 215 12.73 -5.40 -6.57
C ARG A 215 13.54 -4.42 -7.40
N LEU A 216 12.87 -3.50 -8.12
CA LEU A 216 13.56 -2.46 -8.91
C LEU A 216 14.43 -1.53 -8.05
N ILE A 217 14.04 -1.29 -6.80
CA ILE A 217 14.81 -0.48 -5.85
C ILE A 217 16.01 -1.25 -5.29
N VAL A 218 15.89 -2.56 -5.08
CA VAL A 218 17.04 -3.40 -4.72
C VAL A 218 18.08 -3.40 -5.85
N TYR A 219 17.65 -3.57 -7.09
CA TYR A 219 18.54 -3.44 -8.25
C TYR A 219 19.12 -2.03 -8.40
N ARG A 220 18.34 -0.98 -8.12
CA ARG A 220 18.85 0.40 -8.06
C ARG A 220 19.99 0.54 -7.06
N ASN A 221 19.82 0.02 -5.85
CA ASN A 221 20.84 0.10 -4.80
C ASN A 221 22.08 -0.74 -5.16
N LEU A 222 21.90 -1.91 -5.78
CA LEU A 222 23.00 -2.70 -6.31
C LEU A 222 23.80 -1.95 -7.38
N LEU A 223 23.12 -1.34 -8.36
CA LEU A 223 23.78 -0.56 -9.42
C LEU A 223 24.55 0.63 -8.86
N GLU A 224 24.04 1.29 -7.82
CA GLU A 224 24.76 2.38 -7.15
C GLU A 224 26.09 1.89 -6.58
N ILE A 225 26.11 0.72 -5.95
CA ILE A 225 27.34 0.08 -5.45
C ILE A 225 28.29 -0.22 -6.61
N ILE A 226 27.79 -0.81 -7.71
CA ILE A 226 28.61 -1.18 -8.87
C ILE A 226 29.19 0.08 -9.55
N PHE A 227 28.38 1.11 -9.83
CA PHE A 227 28.82 2.35 -10.45
C PHE A 227 29.88 3.07 -9.62
N THR A 228 29.68 3.12 -8.30
CA THR A 228 30.64 3.72 -7.37
C THR A 228 31.96 2.94 -7.36
N THR A 229 31.87 1.61 -7.28
CA THR A 229 33.06 0.73 -7.23
C THR A 229 33.86 0.75 -8.53
N LYS A 230 33.17 0.72 -9.68
CA LYS A 230 33.81 0.73 -11.01
C LYS A 230 34.17 2.15 -11.48
N LYS A 231 33.70 3.19 -10.80
CA LYS A 231 33.89 4.61 -11.16
C LYS A 231 33.43 4.92 -12.60
N THR A 232 32.35 4.28 -13.04
CA THR A 232 31.75 4.47 -14.36
C THR A 232 30.26 4.15 -14.32
N THR A 233 29.48 4.90 -15.10
CA THR A 233 28.04 4.65 -15.33
C THR A 233 27.79 3.89 -16.65
N LYS A 234 28.86 3.54 -17.37
CA LYS A 234 28.83 2.71 -18.58
C LYS A 234 29.39 1.33 -18.23
N LEU A 235 28.57 0.29 -18.40
CA LEU A 235 28.92 -1.07 -18.01
C LEU A 235 28.49 -2.07 -19.09
N HIS A 236 29.28 -3.11 -19.29
CA HIS A 236 28.81 -4.33 -19.95
C HIS A 236 27.88 -5.08 -18.99
N LEU A 237 26.78 -5.63 -19.47
CA LEU A 237 25.76 -6.31 -18.65
C LEU A 237 26.33 -7.51 -17.89
N GLN A 238 27.36 -8.17 -18.44
CA GLN A 238 28.07 -9.26 -17.77
C GLN A 238 28.62 -8.85 -16.39
N VAL A 239 29.05 -7.60 -16.21
CA VAL A 239 29.54 -7.13 -14.90
C VAL A 239 28.46 -7.23 -13.83
N ILE A 240 27.20 -6.97 -14.20
CA ILE A 240 26.05 -7.05 -13.29
C ILE A 240 25.74 -8.52 -13.00
N ILE A 241 25.73 -9.38 -14.03
CA ILE A 241 25.54 -10.83 -13.88
C ILE A 241 26.58 -11.43 -12.94
N ASP A 242 27.87 -11.16 -13.19
CA ASP A 242 28.97 -11.69 -12.37
C ASP A 242 28.84 -11.25 -10.91
N THR A 243 28.42 -9.99 -10.70
CA THR A 243 28.14 -9.47 -9.36
C THR A 243 26.99 -10.23 -8.69
N LEU A 244 25.89 -10.48 -9.40
CA LEU A 244 24.75 -11.23 -8.87
C LEU A 244 25.10 -12.69 -8.56
N ILE A 245 25.88 -13.34 -9.43
CA ILE A 245 26.40 -14.70 -9.18
C ILE A 245 27.27 -14.72 -7.93
N SER A 246 28.12 -13.71 -7.72
CA SER A 246 28.94 -13.60 -6.51
C SER A 246 28.11 -13.39 -5.22
N LEU A 247 26.91 -12.84 -5.35
CA LEU A 247 25.93 -12.71 -4.26
C LEU A 247 25.07 -13.97 -4.08
N GLY A 248 25.30 -15.03 -4.87
CA GLY A 248 24.60 -16.30 -4.79
C GLY A 248 23.28 -16.35 -5.56
N VAL A 249 23.10 -15.50 -6.58
CA VAL A 249 22.01 -15.65 -7.56
C VAL A 249 22.43 -16.67 -8.62
N THR A 250 21.73 -17.80 -8.71
CA THR A 250 22.15 -18.94 -9.55
C THR A 250 21.51 -18.97 -10.93
N GLU A 251 20.37 -18.30 -11.12
CA GLU A 251 19.60 -18.31 -12.37
C GLU A 251 19.36 -16.87 -12.84
N ILE A 252 20.31 -16.33 -13.62
CA ILE A 252 20.19 -14.99 -14.19
C ILE A 252 20.88 -14.93 -15.57
N SER A 253 20.14 -14.51 -16.59
CA SER A 253 20.64 -14.37 -17.95
C SER A 253 20.84 -12.90 -18.36
N LEU A 254 21.50 -12.69 -19.51
CA LEU A 254 21.61 -11.37 -20.13
C LEU A 254 20.24 -10.78 -20.49
N VAL A 255 19.28 -11.62 -20.86
CA VAL A 255 17.92 -11.18 -21.21
C VAL A 255 17.20 -10.69 -19.95
N ASP A 256 17.33 -11.41 -18.83
CA ASP A 256 16.71 -11.02 -17.56
C ASP A 256 17.22 -9.66 -17.09
N ILE A 257 18.55 -9.46 -17.12
CA ILE A 257 19.17 -8.19 -16.75
C ILE A 257 18.77 -7.07 -17.71
N ALA A 258 18.76 -7.32 -19.02
CA ALA A 258 18.32 -6.32 -19.99
C ALA A 258 16.86 -5.89 -19.73
N ASN A 259 15.98 -6.85 -19.42
CA ASN A 259 14.57 -6.58 -19.11
C ASN A 259 14.42 -5.77 -17.81
N ILE A 260 15.13 -6.15 -16.75
CA ILE A 260 15.10 -5.42 -15.46
C ILE A 260 15.57 -3.98 -15.65
N LEU A 261 16.70 -3.76 -16.33
CA LEU A 261 17.26 -2.43 -16.54
C LEU A 261 16.39 -1.57 -17.46
N THR A 262 15.77 -2.18 -18.47
CA THR A 262 14.80 -1.49 -19.33
C THR A 262 13.56 -1.08 -18.53
N ASN A 263 13.06 -1.96 -17.65
CA ASN A 263 11.95 -1.64 -16.76
C ASN A 263 12.31 -0.50 -15.77
N MET A 264 13.53 -0.51 -15.23
CA MET A 264 14.03 0.59 -14.40
C MET A 264 14.06 1.91 -15.17
N ALA A 265 14.49 1.90 -16.45
CA ALA A 265 14.50 3.09 -17.28
C ALA A 265 13.09 3.59 -17.59
N LEU A 266 12.16 2.69 -17.92
CA LEU A 266 10.73 3.02 -18.13
C LEU A 266 10.09 3.65 -16.89
N ASN A 267 10.47 3.19 -15.69
CA ASN A 267 10.00 3.75 -14.42
C ASN A 267 10.76 5.03 -13.99
N GLY A 268 11.71 5.52 -14.79
CA GLY A 268 12.52 6.69 -14.44
C GLY A 268 13.51 6.47 -13.28
N ILE A 269 13.69 5.22 -12.85
CA ILE A 269 14.64 4.81 -11.81
C ILE A 269 16.07 4.85 -12.36
N LEU A 270 16.27 4.42 -13.62
CA LEU A 270 17.53 4.50 -14.33
C LEU A 270 17.48 5.64 -15.35
N ILE A 271 18.36 6.62 -15.23
CA ILE A 271 18.50 7.72 -16.20
C ILE A 271 19.57 7.33 -17.19
N GLY A 272 19.18 6.74 -18.31
CA GLY A 272 20.11 6.20 -19.30
C GLY A 272 19.46 5.32 -20.34
N ALA A 273 20.30 4.56 -21.06
CA ALA A 273 19.85 3.62 -22.07
C ALA A 273 20.49 2.23 -21.87
N VAL A 274 19.71 1.20 -22.23
CA VAL A 274 20.15 -0.19 -22.32
C VAL A 274 20.31 -0.54 -23.79
N TYR A 275 21.53 -0.94 -24.18
CA TYR A 275 21.88 -1.31 -25.54
C TYR A 275 21.95 -2.83 -25.66
N ILE A 276 20.84 -3.47 -26.04
CA ILE A 276 20.70 -4.93 -26.07
C ILE A 276 21.74 -5.58 -26.98
N GLY A 277 21.92 -5.08 -28.21
CA GLY A 277 22.88 -5.62 -29.17
C GLY A 277 24.34 -5.49 -28.71
N MET A 278 24.66 -4.44 -27.96
CA MET A 278 25.99 -4.21 -27.38
C MET A 278 26.16 -4.87 -26.01
N LYS A 279 25.10 -5.49 -25.47
CA LYS A 279 25.05 -6.04 -24.11
C LYS A 279 25.60 -5.05 -23.08
N ALA A 280 25.18 -3.79 -23.18
CA ALA A 280 25.71 -2.72 -22.34
C ALA A 280 24.63 -1.78 -21.83
N ILE A 281 24.95 -1.05 -20.75
CA ILE A 281 24.21 0.12 -20.31
C ILE A 281 25.11 1.35 -20.37
N ALA A 282 24.50 2.50 -20.66
CA ALA A 282 25.09 3.81 -20.41
C ALA A 282 24.10 4.67 -19.64
N ALA A 283 24.40 4.94 -18.37
CA ALA A 283 23.62 5.85 -17.54
C ALA A 283 24.25 7.25 -17.48
N SER A 284 23.43 8.24 -17.11
CA SER A 284 23.83 9.63 -16.96
C SER A 284 25.08 9.75 -16.08
N PRO A 285 26.11 10.51 -16.49
CA PRO A 285 27.28 10.74 -15.65
C PRO A 285 26.95 11.39 -14.31
N THR A 286 25.84 12.14 -14.25
CA THR A 286 25.33 12.80 -13.05
C THR A 286 23.97 12.24 -12.68
N ASN A 287 23.80 11.86 -11.40
CA ASN A 287 22.56 11.29 -10.86
C ASN A 287 21.94 10.18 -11.76
N PRO A 288 22.70 9.10 -12.06
CA PRO A 288 22.26 8.02 -12.95
C PRO A 288 21.04 7.25 -12.45
N LEU A 289 20.76 7.32 -11.14
CA LEU A 289 19.77 6.50 -10.45
C LEU A 289 18.88 7.36 -9.58
N ARG A 290 17.58 7.08 -9.59
CA ARG A 290 16.56 7.75 -8.77
C ARG A 290 15.72 6.72 -8.03
N PHE A 291 15.17 7.11 -6.89
CA PHE A 291 14.07 6.38 -6.27
C PHE A 291 12.74 6.79 -6.92
N TYR A 292 11.66 6.08 -6.61
CA TYR A 292 10.32 6.57 -6.94
C TYR A 292 10.10 7.94 -6.29
N GLN A 293 9.45 8.84 -7.00
CA GLN A 293 9.03 10.14 -6.49
C GLN A 293 7.53 10.09 -6.21
N TYR A 294 7.14 10.61 -5.04
CA TYR A 294 5.76 10.90 -4.69
C TYR A 294 5.52 12.38 -4.95
#